data_AF-A0A9X7AUF5-F1
#
_entry.id   AF-A0A9X7AUF5-F1
#
_cell.length_a   1.000
_cell.length_b   1.000
_cell.length_c   1.000
_cell.angle_alpha   90.00
_cell.angle_beta   90.00
_cell.angle_gamma   90.00
#
_symmetry.space_group_name_H-M   'P 1'
#
loop_
_entity.id
_entity.type
_entity.pdbx_description
1 polymer ?
#
loop_
_entity_poly.entity_id
_entity_poly.type
_entity_poly.pdbx_seq_one_letter_code
_entity_poly.pdbx_strand_id
1 'polypeptide(L)'
;MNFKQELQRNPKKDVQLKWDKLCQQAINLREQGMSYKGIADKIGYSTQSLQKELKKRGLWKGRARAAQEKWDDLCERAQVLRTQGLSYFTIAKKLDCYAPSLREELKKRGLWSVTSLEERKEVAREKWENTCIQAVELHGQGWSYIKIAKKLNCHVTSLRKELKKRGLR
;
A
#
# COMPACT_ATOMS: atom_id res chain seq x y z
N MET A 1 29.87 54.71 30.51
CA MET A 1 30.89 54.67 29.43
C MET A 1 30.77 53.35 28.69
N ASN A 2 30.75 53.45 27.36
CA ASN A 2 30.50 52.39 26.36
C ASN A 2 31.42 51.18 26.50
N PHE A 3 30.90 49.94 26.42
CA PHE A 3 30.54 49.17 25.21
C PHE A 3 31.77 48.67 24.45
N LYS A 4 32.06 47.37 24.60
CA LYS A 4 32.56 46.44 23.56
C LYS A 4 32.73 45.03 24.15
N GLN A 5 31.61 44.32 24.30
CA GLN A 5 31.66 42.87 24.13
C GLN A 5 31.63 42.62 22.62
N GLU A 6 32.79 42.66 21.98
CA GLU A 6 32.96 42.17 20.61
C GLU A 6 32.82 40.65 20.63
N LEU A 7 31.58 40.17 20.45
CA LEU A 7 31.29 38.80 20.07
C LEU A 7 32.07 38.49 18.79
N GLN A 8 33.10 37.65 18.90
CA GLN A 8 33.84 37.13 17.76
C GLN A 8 32.87 36.35 16.85
N ARG A 9 32.39 37.03 15.80
CA ARG A 9 31.54 36.48 14.76
C ARG A 9 32.33 35.36 14.05
N ASN A 10 31.93 34.11 14.24
CA ASN A 10 32.57 32.97 13.56
C ASN A 10 31.78 32.65 12.27
N PRO A 11 32.31 32.99 11.08
CA PRO A 11 31.56 32.87 9.83
C PRO A 11 31.13 31.43 9.53
N LYS A 12 31.90 30.43 9.99
CA LYS A 12 31.57 29.01 9.79
C LYS A 12 30.35 28.59 10.61
N LYS A 13 30.24 29.07 11.85
CA LYS A 13 29.07 28.80 12.71
C LYS A 13 27.81 29.48 12.18
N ASP A 14 27.93 30.70 11.67
CA ASP A 14 26.80 31.43 11.07
C ASP A 14 26.28 30.73 9.80
N VAL A 15 27.17 30.21 8.96
CA VAL A 15 26.80 29.42 7.77
C VAL A 15 26.11 28.11 8.16
N GLN A 16 26.59 27.44 9.21
CA GLN A 16 25.98 26.21 9.70
C GLN A 16 24.56 26.46 10.23
N LEU A 17 24.39 27.48 11.08
CA LEU A 17 23.09 27.86 11.64
C LEU A 17 22.09 28.26 10.55
N LYS A 18 22.57 28.97 9.50
CA LYS A 18 21.75 29.29 8.33
C LYS A 18 21.25 28.03 7.64
N TRP A 19 22.12 27.06 7.39
CA TRP A 19 21.75 25.81 6.75
C TRP A 19 20.85 24.93 7.63
N ASP A 20 21.02 24.94 8.94
CA ASP A 20 20.15 24.21 9.87
C ASP A 20 18.70 24.71 9.76
N LYS A 21 18.51 26.04 9.75
CA LYS A 21 17.20 26.67 9.54
C LYS A 21 16.60 26.34 8.17
N LEU A 22 17.41 26.46 7.10
CA LEU A 22 16.97 26.16 5.74
C LEU A 22 16.58 24.69 5.56
N CYS A 23 17.31 23.77 6.20
CA CYS A 23 17.01 22.34 6.15
C CYS A 23 15.71 22.03 6.91
N GLN A 24 15.49 22.65 8.08
CA GLN A 24 14.24 22.48 8.82
C GLN A 24 13.04 23.01 8.02
N GLN A 25 13.18 24.18 7.39
CA GLN A 25 12.16 24.73 6.50
C GLN A 25 11.86 23.79 5.32
N ALA A 26 12.91 23.20 4.73
CA ALA A 26 12.75 22.23 3.64
C ALA A 26 11.98 20.97 4.08
N ILE A 27 12.16 20.49 5.30
CA ILE A 27 11.39 19.36 5.84
C ILE A 27 9.92 19.70 6.01
N ASN A 28 9.60 20.86 6.59
CA ASN A 28 8.21 21.28 6.77
C ASN A 28 7.50 21.44 5.41
N LEU A 29 8.16 22.05 4.43
CA LEU A 29 7.62 22.16 3.06
C LEU A 29 7.46 20.80 2.37
N ARG A 30 8.35 19.85 2.68
CA ARG A 30 8.27 18.48 2.16
C ARG A 30 7.09 17.72 2.76
N GLU A 31 6.79 17.92 4.05
CA GLU A 31 5.64 17.35 4.74
C GLU A 31 4.32 17.94 4.22
N GLN A 32 4.33 19.18 3.72
CA GLN A 32 3.23 19.79 2.98
C GLN A 32 3.11 19.30 1.52
N GLY A 33 3.87 18.28 1.12
CA GLY A 33 3.78 17.65 -0.21
C GLY A 33 4.60 18.34 -1.31
N MET A 34 5.40 19.37 -1.00
CA MET A 34 6.20 20.06 -2.02
C MET A 34 7.36 19.18 -2.54
N SER A 35 7.64 19.29 -3.84
CA SER A 35 8.78 18.61 -4.45
C SER A 35 10.10 19.26 -4.01
N TYR A 36 11.18 18.48 -3.89
CA TYR A 36 12.51 19.05 -3.56
C TYR A 36 13.00 20.07 -4.60
N LYS A 37 12.54 19.97 -5.85
CA LYS A 37 12.80 20.99 -6.87
C LYS A 37 12.10 22.31 -6.50
N GLY A 38 10.80 22.27 -6.25
CA GLY A 38 10.04 23.47 -5.84
C GLY A 38 10.49 24.05 -4.51
N ILE A 39 10.92 23.22 -3.56
CA ILE A 39 11.51 23.67 -2.30
C ILE A 39 12.82 24.42 -2.57
N ALA A 40 13.70 23.86 -3.42
CA ALA A 40 14.98 24.47 -3.77
C ALA A 40 14.80 25.84 -4.45
N ASP A 41 13.85 25.92 -5.39
CA ASP A 41 13.47 27.17 -6.06
C ASP A 41 12.95 28.21 -5.04
N LYS A 42 12.11 27.78 -4.08
CA LYS A 42 11.53 28.65 -3.04
C LYS A 42 12.55 29.18 -2.05
N ILE A 43 13.60 28.42 -1.72
CA ILE A 43 14.67 28.87 -0.82
C ILE A 43 15.83 29.55 -1.54
N GLY A 44 15.80 29.61 -2.88
CA GLY A 44 16.81 30.26 -3.71
C GLY A 44 18.13 29.49 -3.83
N TYR A 45 18.09 28.16 -3.75
CA TYR A 45 19.28 27.30 -3.86
C TYR A 45 19.11 26.22 -4.91
N SER A 46 20.22 25.68 -5.41
CA SER A 46 20.15 24.51 -6.29
C SER A 46 19.62 23.28 -5.54
N THR A 47 18.88 22.42 -6.24
CA THR A 47 18.39 21.15 -5.68
C THR A 47 19.54 20.27 -5.18
N GLN A 48 20.72 20.33 -5.83
CA GLN A 48 21.90 19.55 -5.46
C GLN A 48 22.54 20.05 -4.16
N SER A 49 22.60 21.38 -3.97
CA SER A 49 23.08 21.99 -2.73
C SER A 49 22.17 21.63 -1.56
N LEU A 50 20.86 21.76 -1.73
CA LEU A 50 19.87 21.39 -0.71
C LEU A 50 19.96 19.89 -0.36
N GLN A 51 20.10 19.01 -1.37
CA GLN A 51 20.31 17.58 -1.16
C GLN A 51 21.54 17.27 -0.33
N LYS A 52 22.68 17.89 -0.67
CA LYS A 52 23.95 17.70 0.05
C LYS A 52 23.82 18.11 1.52
N GLU A 53 23.21 19.25 1.78
CA GLU A 53 23.06 19.80 3.13
C GLU A 53 22.03 19.03 3.97
N LEU A 54 20.95 18.52 3.37
CA LEU A 54 20.01 17.61 4.02
C LEU A 54 20.68 16.26 4.36
N LYS A 55 21.48 15.69 3.45
CA LYS A 55 22.20 14.43 3.69
C LYS A 55 23.21 14.55 4.81
N LYS A 56 24.00 15.63 4.83
CA LYS A 56 24.97 15.92 5.90
C LYS A 56 24.34 15.92 7.29
N ARG A 57 23.06 16.31 7.37
CA ARG A 57 22.28 16.41 8.62
C ARG A 57 21.39 15.19 8.88
N GLY A 58 21.44 14.16 8.04
CA GLY A 58 20.57 12.98 8.16
C GLY A 58 19.09 13.25 7.85
N LEU A 59 18.75 14.41 7.29
CA LEU A 59 17.37 14.86 7.03
C LEU A 59 16.88 14.47 5.62
N TRP A 60 17.73 13.86 4.79
CA TRP A 60 17.39 13.53 3.40
C TRP A 60 16.37 12.38 3.30
N LYS A 61 15.09 12.74 3.18
CA LYS A 61 13.98 11.82 2.90
C LYS A 61 13.80 11.63 1.39
N GLY A 62 14.83 11.12 0.70
CA GLY A 62 14.91 11.04 -0.77
C GLY A 62 13.85 10.16 -1.47
N ARG A 63 14.11 9.79 -2.74
CA ARG A 63 13.23 8.90 -3.54
C ARG A 63 12.84 7.60 -2.82
N ALA A 64 13.69 7.10 -1.92
CA ALA A 64 13.42 5.91 -1.12
C ALA A 64 12.19 6.06 -0.23
N ARG A 65 11.98 7.21 0.43
CA ARG A 65 10.82 7.42 1.30
C ARG A 65 9.51 7.50 0.51
N ALA A 66 9.52 8.24 -0.60
CA ALA A 66 8.33 8.33 -1.47
C ALA A 66 7.96 6.97 -2.09
N ALA A 67 8.97 6.15 -2.46
CA ALA A 67 8.73 4.78 -2.91
C ALA A 67 8.20 3.90 -1.78
N GLN A 68 8.70 4.07 -0.55
CA GLN A 68 8.23 3.35 0.62
C GLN A 68 6.78 3.70 0.95
N GLU A 69 6.43 4.99 1.03
CA GLU A 69 5.07 5.47 1.27
C GLU A 69 4.09 4.97 0.19
N LYS A 70 4.50 4.98 -1.09
CA LYS A 70 3.71 4.38 -2.19
C LYS A 70 3.45 2.90 -1.95
N TRP A 71 4.47 2.15 -1.52
CA TRP A 71 4.31 0.72 -1.26
C TRP A 71 3.51 0.43 0.01
N ASP A 72 3.62 1.29 1.03
CA ASP A 72 2.81 1.19 2.24
C ASP A 72 1.32 1.33 1.90
N ASP A 73 0.93 2.34 1.10
CA ASP A 73 -0.45 2.51 0.58
C ASP A 73 -0.90 1.30 -0.26
N LEU A 74 -0.08 0.85 -1.21
CA LEU A 74 -0.42 -0.30 -2.05
C LEU A 74 -0.61 -1.58 -1.24
N CYS A 75 0.22 -1.80 -0.21
CA CYS A 75 0.11 -2.96 0.66
C CYS A 75 -1.11 -2.89 1.58
N GLU A 76 -1.48 -1.72 2.09
CA GLU A 76 -2.69 -1.52 2.88
C GLU A 76 -3.95 -1.80 2.05
N ARG A 77 -4.04 -1.22 0.85
CA ARG A 77 -5.15 -1.47 -0.09
C ARG A 77 -5.22 -2.94 -0.52
N ALA A 78 -4.07 -3.58 -0.71
CA ALA A 78 -4.01 -5.01 -1.03
C ALA A 78 -4.56 -5.89 0.10
N GLN A 79 -4.34 -5.53 1.38
CA GLN A 79 -4.92 -6.26 2.51
C GLN A 79 -6.44 -6.15 2.54
N VAL A 80 -6.99 -4.94 2.36
CA VAL A 80 -8.45 -4.74 2.32
C VAL A 80 -9.10 -5.52 1.18
N LEU A 81 -8.49 -5.50 -0.02
CA LEU A 81 -9.01 -6.30 -1.13
C LEU A 81 -8.86 -7.82 -0.88
N ARG A 82 -7.88 -8.22 -0.06
CA ARG A 82 -7.67 -9.62 0.29
C ARG A 82 -8.72 -10.14 1.26
N THR A 83 -9.17 -9.33 2.23
CA THR A 83 -10.29 -9.70 3.13
C THR A 83 -11.61 -9.87 2.38
N GLN A 84 -11.79 -9.16 1.25
CA GLN A 84 -12.91 -9.37 0.32
C GLN A 84 -12.80 -10.68 -0.51
N GLY A 85 -11.82 -11.53 -0.23
CA GLY A 85 -11.64 -12.83 -0.88
C GLY A 85 -11.00 -12.77 -2.27
N LEU A 86 -10.50 -11.61 -2.71
CA LEU A 86 -9.84 -11.49 -4.03
C LEU A 86 -8.46 -12.15 -4.02
N SER A 87 -8.08 -12.76 -5.14
CA SER A 87 -6.74 -13.35 -5.31
C SER A 87 -5.68 -12.25 -5.47
N TYR A 88 -4.43 -12.52 -5.07
CA TYR A 88 -3.33 -11.57 -5.25
C TYR A 88 -3.12 -11.16 -6.71
N PHE A 89 -3.44 -12.04 -7.66
CA PHE A 89 -3.41 -11.71 -9.09
C PHE A 89 -4.47 -10.65 -9.45
N THR A 90 -5.71 -10.85 -9.01
CA THR A 90 -6.79 -9.88 -9.23
C THR A 90 -6.52 -8.55 -8.51
N ILE A 91 -5.96 -8.61 -7.30
CA ILE A 91 -5.56 -7.43 -6.53
C ILE A 91 -4.48 -6.64 -7.26
N ALA A 92 -3.42 -7.29 -7.73
CA ALA A 92 -2.34 -6.64 -8.47
C ALA A 92 -2.86 -5.94 -9.73
N LYS A 93 -3.78 -6.57 -10.47
CA LYS A 93 -4.44 -5.95 -11.62
C LYS A 93 -5.29 -4.74 -11.23
N LYS A 94 -6.03 -4.81 -10.12
CA LYS A 94 -6.85 -3.68 -9.61
C LYS A 94 -6.01 -2.50 -9.12
N LEU A 95 -4.83 -2.77 -8.56
CA LEU A 95 -3.91 -1.77 -8.04
C LEU A 95 -2.88 -1.29 -9.09
N ASP A 96 -3.02 -1.75 -10.34
CA ASP A 96 -2.11 -1.48 -11.44
C ASP A 96 -0.62 -1.68 -11.06
N CYS A 97 -0.33 -2.83 -10.45
CA CYS A 97 1.00 -3.15 -9.99
C CYS A 97 1.41 -4.57 -10.39
N TYR A 98 2.72 -4.83 -10.40
CA TYR A 98 3.26 -6.14 -10.73
C TYR A 98 3.09 -7.11 -9.56
N ALA A 99 2.41 -8.24 -9.79
CA ALA A 99 2.03 -9.18 -8.72
C ALA A 99 3.22 -9.74 -7.91
N PRO A 100 4.37 -10.12 -8.52
CA PRO A 100 5.56 -10.50 -7.76
C PRO A 100 6.12 -9.39 -6.88
N SER A 101 6.17 -8.15 -7.36
CA SER A 101 6.61 -7.00 -6.56
C SER A 101 5.68 -6.78 -5.36
N LEU A 102 4.36 -6.81 -5.58
CA LEU A 102 3.37 -6.71 -4.51
C LEU A 102 3.58 -7.80 -3.45
N ARG A 103 3.85 -9.05 -3.87
CA ARG A 103 4.13 -10.16 -2.96
C ARG A 103 5.38 -9.91 -2.10
N GLU A 104 6.48 -9.50 -2.71
CA GLU A 104 7.72 -9.23 -1.98
C GLU A 104 7.55 -8.05 -1.02
N GLU A 105 6.86 -6.99 -1.43
CA GLU A 105 6.59 -5.82 -0.59
C GLU A 105 5.64 -6.12 0.57
N LEU A 106 4.67 -7.02 0.39
CA LEU A 106 3.82 -7.54 1.47
C LEU A 106 4.61 -8.41 2.46
N LYS A 107 5.53 -9.25 1.98
CA LYS A 107 6.40 -10.07 2.86
C LYS A 107 7.32 -9.22 3.72
N LYS A 108 7.97 -8.22 3.11
CA LYS A 108 8.85 -7.28 3.82
C LYS A 108 8.16 -6.59 4.99
N ARG A 109 6.84 -6.40 4.89
CA ARG A 109 6.01 -5.73 5.89
C ARG A 109 5.28 -6.70 6.84
N GLY A 110 5.50 -8.01 6.72
CA GLY A 110 4.79 -9.02 7.52
C GLY A 110 3.30 -9.17 7.18
N LEU A 111 2.84 -8.55 6.08
CA LEU A 111 1.44 -8.54 5.66
C LEU A 111 1.10 -9.74 4.76
N TRP A 112 2.13 -10.48 4.35
CA TRP A 112 2.00 -11.73 3.61
C TRP A 112 1.51 -12.82 4.56
N SER A 113 0.18 -12.93 4.72
CA SER A 113 -0.58 -13.94 5.49
C SER A 113 -1.42 -13.39 6.66
N VAL A 114 -1.93 -12.16 6.60
CA VAL A 114 -2.81 -11.65 7.68
C VAL A 114 -4.16 -12.38 7.76
N THR A 115 -4.75 -12.83 6.64
CA THR A 115 -5.82 -13.83 6.74
C THR A 115 -5.20 -15.20 6.94
N SER A 116 -5.43 -15.80 8.10
CA SER A 116 -5.04 -17.19 8.37
C SER A 116 -5.56 -18.10 7.24
N LEU A 117 -4.89 -19.21 6.98
CA LEU A 117 -5.40 -20.21 6.05
C LEU A 117 -6.86 -20.60 6.40
N GLU A 118 -7.18 -20.52 7.69
CA GLU A 118 -8.44 -20.94 8.28
C GLU A 118 -9.54 -19.92 8.01
N GLU A 119 -9.28 -18.62 8.15
CA GLU A 119 -10.22 -17.57 7.73
C GLU A 119 -10.48 -17.61 6.23
N ARG A 120 -9.47 -17.94 5.41
CA ARG A 120 -9.66 -18.12 3.96
C ARG A 120 -10.53 -19.33 3.64
N LYS A 121 -10.39 -20.42 4.39
CA LYS A 121 -11.26 -21.58 4.28
C LYS A 121 -12.68 -21.24 4.73
N GLU A 122 -12.84 -20.42 5.77
CA GLU A 122 -14.13 -19.97 6.28
C GLU A 122 -14.89 -19.14 5.25
N VAL A 123 -14.28 -18.07 4.73
CA VAL A 123 -14.92 -17.23 3.70
C VAL A 123 -15.25 -18.03 2.44
N ALA A 124 -14.38 -18.97 2.05
CA ALA A 124 -14.67 -19.89 0.95
C ALA A 124 -15.84 -20.82 1.28
N ARG A 125 -15.94 -21.29 2.52
CA ARG A 125 -17.02 -22.16 3.00
C ARG A 125 -18.36 -21.42 2.96
N GLU A 126 -18.45 -20.22 3.54
CA GLU A 126 -19.64 -19.38 3.56
C GLU A 126 -20.12 -19.04 2.14
N LYS A 127 -19.19 -18.66 1.26
CA LYS A 127 -19.52 -18.40 -0.15
C LYS A 127 -20.18 -19.63 -0.79
N TRP A 128 -19.61 -20.80 -0.58
CA TRP A 128 -20.13 -22.04 -1.16
C TRP A 128 -21.40 -22.52 -0.49
N GLU A 129 -21.61 -22.22 0.79
CA GLU A 129 -22.86 -22.47 1.49
C GLU A 129 -24.02 -21.71 0.83
N ASN A 130 -23.87 -20.39 0.67
CA ASN A 130 -24.85 -19.56 -0.05
C ASN A 130 -25.07 -20.01 -1.49
N THR A 131 -23.99 -20.34 -2.20
CA THR A 131 -24.07 -20.80 -3.61
C THR A 131 -24.82 -22.13 -3.72
N CYS A 132 -24.59 -23.06 -2.79
CA CYS A 132 -25.26 -24.36 -2.79
C CYS A 132 -26.75 -24.24 -2.44
N ILE A 133 -27.12 -23.38 -1.49
CA ILE A 133 -28.53 -23.11 -1.14
C ILE A 133 -29.29 -22.63 -2.38
N GLN A 134 -28.78 -21.60 -3.07
CA GLN A 134 -29.38 -21.09 -4.30
C GLN A 134 -29.44 -22.13 -5.41
N ALA A 135 -28.43 -23.00 -5.50
CA ALA A 135 -28.41 -24.06 -6.50
C ALA A 135 -29.49 -25.11 -6.25
N VAL A 136 -29.75 -25.49 -5.00
CA VAL A 136 -30.82 -26.43 -4.64
C VAL A 136 -32.20 -25.85 -4.95
N GLU A 137 -32.43 -24.58 -4.62
CA GLU A 137 -33.69 -23.89 -4.93
C GLU A 137 -33.95 -23.85 -6.44
N LEU A 138 -32.97 -23.43 -7.23
CA LEU A 138 -33.08 -23.39 -8.70
C LEU A 138 -33.26 -24.78 -9.31
N HIS A 139 -32.60 -25.80 -8.74
CA HIS A 139 -32.76 -27.18 -9.18
C HIS A 139 -34.18 -27.70 -8.88
N GLY A 140 -34.76 -27.35 -7.73
CA GLY A 140 -36.16 -27.62 -7.39
C GLY A 140 -37.15 -26.98 -8.35
N GLN A 141 -36.79 -25.86 -8.98
CA GLN A 141 -37.55 -25.22 -10.07
C GLN A 141 -37.33 -25.89 -11.45
N GLY A 142 -36.62 -27.01 -11.52
CA GLY A 142 -36.35 -27.76 -12.75
C GLY A 142 -35.17 -27.26 -13.57
N TRP A 143 -34.31 -26.38 -13.03
CA TRP A 143 -33.15 -25.89 -13.77
C TRP A 143 -32.03 -26.94 -13.82
N SER A 144 -31.41 -27.12 -14.99
CA SER A 144 -30.24 -27.98 -15.11
C SER A 144 -29.01 -27.36 -14.43
N TYR A 145 -28.13 -28.22 -13.88
CA TYR A 145 -26.89 -27.76 -13.23
C TYR A 145 -25.99 -26.90 -14.12
N ILE A 146 -26.03 -27.09 -15.45
CA ILE A 146 -25.28 -26.24 -16.38
C ILE A 146 -25.85 -24.82 -16.41
N LYS A 147 -27.18 -24.70 -16.44
CA LYS A 147 -27.88 -23.41 -16.44
C LYS A 147 -27.67 -22.68 -15.10
N ILE A 148 -27.76 -23.41 -13.99
CA ILE A 148 -27.50 -22.90 -12.63
C ILE A 148 -26.06 -22.39 -12.50
N ALA A 149 -25.07 -23.17 -12.93
CA ALA A 149 -23.66 -22.78 -12.83
C ALA A 149 -23.37 -21.48 -13.59
N LYS A 150 -23.94 -21.32 -14.79
CA LYS A 150 -23.86 -20.06 -15.55
C LYS A 150 -24.51 -18.90 -14.80
N LYS A 151 -25.71 -19.11 -14.22
CA LYS A 151 -26.44 -18.08 -13.47
C LYS A 151 -25.68 -17.63 -12.20
N LEU A 152 -25.06 -18.57 -11.49
CA LEU A 152 -24.28 -18.33 -10.27
C LEU A 152 -22.81 -17.98 -10.54
N ASN A 153 -22.44 -17.80 -11.82
CA ASN A 153 -21.09 -17.48 -12.27
C ASN A 153 -20.01 -18.40 -11.67
N CYS A 154 -20.27 -19.71 -11.68
CA CYS A 154 -19.35 -20.73 -11.18
C CYS A 154 -19.19 -21.87 -12.20
N HIS A 155 -18.16 -22.69 -12.03
CA HIS A 155 -17.93 -23.83 -12.90
C HIS A 155 -18.80 -25.02 -12.48
N VAL A 156 -19.46 -25.69 -13.44
CA VAL A 156 -20.41 -26.79 -13.15
C VAL A 156 -19.78 -27.95 -12.38
N THR A 157 -18.50 -28.26 -12.64
CA THR A 157 -17.80 -29.33 -11.89
C THR A 157 -17.49 -28.93 -10.45
N SER A 158 -17.19 -27.65 -10.20
CA SER A 158 -16.99 -27.13 -8.84
C SER A 158 -18.31 -27.14 -8.08
N LEU A 159 -19.40 -26.69 -8.71
CA LEU A 159 -20.74 -26.71 -8.11
C LEU A 159 -21.15 -28.13 -7.69
N ARG A 160 -21.01 -29.12 -8.59
CA ARG A 160 -21.34 -30.53 -8.27
C ARG A 160 -20.48 -31.10 -7.14
N LYS A 161 -19.18 -30.77 -7.11
CA LYS A 161 -18.28 -31.20 -6.03
C LYS A 161 -18.70 -30.62 -4.68
N GLU A 162 -19.02 -29.33 -4.64
CA GLU A 162 -19.38 -28.62 -3.41
C GLU A 162 -20.78 -29.00 -2.90
N LEU A 163 -21.72 -29.30 -3.80
CA LEU A 163 -23.03 -29.89 -3.49
C LEU A 163 -22.86 -31.30 -2.88
N LYS A 164 -22.11 -32.19 -3.55
CA LYS A 164 -21.81 -33.53 -3.04
C LYS A 164 -21.14 -33.51 -1.68
N LYS A 165 -20.17 -32.60 -1.47
CA LYS A 165 -19.46 -32.43 -0.21
C LYS A 165 -20.40 -32.08 0.96
N ARG A 166 -21.53 -31.44 0.68
CA ARG A 166 -22.54 -31.01 1.66
C ARG A 166 -23.75 -31.94 1.75
N GLY A 167 -23.73 -33.07 1.03
CA GLY A 167 -24.87 -34.01 1.01
C GLY A 167 -26.09 -33.51 0.24
N LEU A 168 -25.98 -32.37 -0.44
CA LEU A 168 -27.00 -31.81 -1.32
C LEU A 168 -26.79 -32.47 -2.70
N ARG A 169 -27.60 -33.46 -3.08
CA ARG A 169 -27.45 -34.21 -4.33
C ARG A 169 -28.34 -33.66 -5.44
#